data_AF-A0A9E1IG92-F1
#
_entry.id   AF-A0A9E1IG92-F1
#
_cell.length_a   1.000
_cell.length_b   1.000
_cell.length_c   1.000
_cell.angle_alpha   90.00
_cell.angle_beta   90.00
_cell.angle_gamma   90.00
#
_symmetry.space_group_name_H-M   'P 1'
#
loop_
_entity.id
_entity.type
_entity.pdbx_description
1 polymer ?
#
loop_
_entity_poly.entity_id
_entity_poly.type
_entity_poly.pdbx_seq_one_letter_code
_entity_poly.pdbx_strand_id
1 'polypeptide(L)'
;PDIEGFAQQYVVPLYEQREITDPKTHELYQTLEFLDVHDGATPMVSTTQSPTEKLKLPTLEEFLAEPDWETRRREMTELLLRMGTWDPAPFVDILQRATKAKWQFWVTRDSPARVVAALEVLQGQPTTETIVLADALTSHADEGVQKTAQSFLDSVKKK
;
A
#
# COMPACT_ATOMS: atom_id res chain seq x y z
N PRO A 1 6.55 9.54 -50.86
CA PRO A 1 5.09 9.62 -50.61
C PRO A 1 4.79 11.03 -50.14
N ASP A 2 3.85 11.71 -50.77
CA ASP A 2 3.54 13.11 -50.48
C ASP A 2 2.57 13.20 -49.30
N ILE A 3 3.06 13.70 -48.18
CA ILE A 3 2.32 13.80 -46.92
C ILE A 3 1.24 14.88 -47.02
N GLU A 4 1.50 15.93 -47.81
CA GLU A 4 0.56 17.05 -47.96
C GLU A 4 -0.69 16.63 -48.72
N GLY A 5 -0.53 15.90 -49.84
CA GLY A 5 -1.65 15.34 -50.59
C GLY A 5 -2.51 14.37 -49.76
N PHE A 6 -1.89 13.55 -48.91
CA PHE A 6 -2.62 12.65 -48.01
C PHE A 6 -3.40 13.43 -46.94
N ALA A 7 -2.79 14.44 -46.32
CA ALA A 7 -3.45 15.25 -45.31
C ALA A 7 -4.66 16.00 -45.89
N GLN A 8 -4.53 16.59 -47.08
CA GLN A 8 -5.63 17.29 -47.76
C GLN A 8 -6.79 16.37 -48.12
N GLN A 9 -6.52 15.12 -48.52
CA GLN A 9 -7.56 14.20 -48.95
C GLN A 9 -8.31 13.54 -47.79
N TYR A 10 -7.63 13.26 -46.67
CA TYR A 10 -8.19 12.41 -45.61
C TYR A 10 -8.34 13.12 -44.26
N VAL A 11 -7.49 14.10 -43.95
CA VAL A 11 -7.45 14.71 -42.62
C VAL A 11 -8.21 16.03 -42.60
N VAL A 12 -7.96 16.92 -43.56
CA VAL A 12 -8.60 18.25 -43.63
C VAL A 12 -10.13 18.16 -43.63
N PRO A 13 -10.80 17.27 -44.39
CA PRO A 13 -12.26 17.18 -44.39
C PRO A 13 -12.87 16.81 -43.04
N LEU A 14 -12.12 16.14 -42.15
CA LEU A 14 -12.60 15.78 -40.81
C LEU A 14 -12.70 16.98 -39.87
N TYR A 15 -11.98 18.07 -40.16
CA TYR A 15 -11.92 19.26 -39.33
C TYR A 15 -12.71 20.45 -39.91
N GLU A 16 -13.21 20.37 -41.15
CA GLU A 16 -13.98 21.45 -41.79
C GLU A 16 -15.30 21.76 -41.06
N GLN A 17 -15.89 20.79 -40.37
CA GLN A 17 -17.15 20.94 -39.64
C GLN A 17 -16.95 21.28 -38.15
N ARG A 18 -15.70 21.43 -37.69
CA ARG A 18 -15.40 21.67 -36.28
C ARG A 18 -15.53 23.17 -36.00
N GLU A 19 -16.33 23.53 -35.02
CA GLU A 19 -16.42 24.91 -34.55
C GLU A 19 -15.08 25.29 -33.90
N ILE A 20 -14.34 26.16 -34.58
CA ILE A 20 -13.07 26.69 -34.09
C ILE A 20 -13.39 27.73 -33.02
N THR A 21 -13.23 27.36 -31.75
CA THR A 21 -13.38 28.29 -30.63
C THR A 21 -12.01 28.83 -30.24
N ASP A 22 -11.93 30.11 -29.85
CA ASP A 22 -10.67 30.68 -29.35
C ASP A 22 -10.28 29.95 -28.05
N PRO A 23 -9.08 29.36 -27.96
CA PRO A 23 -8.70 28.58 -26.79
C PRO A 23 -8.69 29.41 -25.50
N LYS A 24 -8.53 30.74 -25.58
CA LYS A 24 -8.57 31.64 -24.41
C LYS A 24 -9.94 31.75 -23.76
N THR A 25 -11.02 31.41 -24.46
CA THR A 25 -12.37 31.45 -23.88
C THR A 25 -12.72 30.16 -23.13
N HIS A 26 -11.85 29.15 -23.16
CA HIS A 26 -12.03 27.90 -22.42
C HIS A 26 -11.72 28.11 -20.92
N GLU A 27 -12.61 27.68 -20.02
CA GLU A 27 -12.48 27.90 -18.56
C GLU A 27 -11.16 27.36 -17.99
N LEU A 28 -10.68 26.24 -18.56
CA LEU A 28 -9.43 25.59 -18.14
C LEU A 28 -8.17 26.08 -18.87
N TYR A 29 -8.23 27.12 -19.70
CA TYR A 29 -7.09 27.54 -20.56
C TYR A 29 -5.77 27.80 -19.79
N GLN A 30 -5.86 28.18 -18.52
CA GLN A 30 -4.69 28.44 -17.67
C GLN A 30 -4.10 27.17 -17.02
N THR A 31 -4.77 26.02 -17.12
CA THR A 31 -4.33 24.76 -16.52
C THR A 31 -3.90 23.76 -17.60
N LEU A 32 -3.00 22.84 -17.25
CA LEU A 32 -2.56 21.76 -18.15
C LEU A 32 -3.72 20.84 -18.57
N GLU A 33 -4.80 20.84 -17.80
CA GLU A 33 -6.02 20.06 -18.05
C GLU A 33 -6.76 20.53 -19.31
N PHE A 34 -6.52 21.75 -19.80
CA PHE A 34 -7.03 22.21 -21.10
C PHE A 34 -6.58 21.32 -22.27
N LEU A 35 -5.37 20.75 -22.21
CA LEU A 35 -4.85 19.88 -23.27
C LEU A 35 -5.52 18.50 -23.27
N ASP A 36 -6.16 18.11 -22.17
CA ASP A 36 -6.86 16.83 -22.02
C ASP A 36 -8.35 16.93 -22.36
N VAL A 37 -8.92 18.13 -22.55
CA VAL A 37 -10.32 18.28 -22.97
C VAL A 37 -10.47 17.88 -24.44
N HIS A 38 -11.03 16.70 -24.68
CA HIS A 38 -11.43 16.27 -26.01
C HIS A 38 -12.82 16.82 -26.31
N ASP A 39 -12.93 17.54 -27.42
CA ASP A 39 -14.12 18.29 -27.81
C ASP A 39 -15.42 17.49 -27.65
N GLY A 40 -16.37 18.06 -26.91
CA GLY A 40 -17.75 17.59 -26.79
C GLY A 40 -18.06 16.69 -25.60
N ALA A 41 -17.08 16.28 -24.80
CA ALA A 41 -17.36 15.62 -23.53
C ALA A 41 -17.57 16.69 -22.44
N THR A 42 -18.75 16.67 -21.81
CA THR A 42 -18.94 17.24 -20.46
C THR A 42 -17.80 16.77 -19.57
N PRO A 43 -17.40 17.55 -18.54
CA PRO A 43 -16.34 17.15 -17.63
C PRO A 43 -16.71 15.81 -17.00
N MET A 44 -16.27 14.71 -17.62
CA MET A 44 -16.14 13.43 -16.96
C MET A 44 -15.13 13.72 -15.89
N VAL A 45 -15.65 13.91 -14.67
CA VAL A 45 -14.93 13.93 -13.40
C VAL A 45 -13.62 13.22 -13.61
N SER A 46 -12.56 14.01 -13.76
CA SER A 46 -11.27 13.57 -14.24
C SER A 46 -10.84 12.40 -13.37
N THR A 47 -11.03 11.19 -13.88
CA THR A 47 -10.31 10.03 -13.42
C THR A 47 -8.95 10.20 -14.06
N THR A 48 -8.19 11.17 -13.55
CA THR A 48 -6.79 11.42 -13.87
C THR A 48 -6.01 10.19 -13.44
N GLN A 49 -6.09 9.15 -14.27
CA GLN A 49 -5.03 8.15 -14.36
C GLN A 49 -3.86 8.86 -15.02
N SER A 50 -3.14 9.64 -14.23
CA SER A 50 -1.78 10.02 -14.56
C SER A 50 -1.00 8.73 -14.86
N PRO A 51 -0.18 8.66 -15.93
CA PRO A 51 0.80 7.60 -16.12
C PRO A 51 1.98 7.85 -15.17
N THR A 52 1.63 7.88 -13.90
CA THR A 52 2.46 7.63 -12.74
C THR A 52 1.51 6.93 -11.78
N GLU A 53 0.93 5.81 -12.22
CA GLU A 53 0.61 4.73 -11.30
C GLU A 53 1.95 4.31 -10.66
N LYS A 54 2.42 5.13 -9.71
CA LYS A 54 2.84 4.53 -8.46
C LYS A 54 1.63 3.70 -8.10
N LEU A 55 1.69 2.39 -8.39
CA LEU A 55 0.79 1.41 -7.77
C LEU A 55 0.59 1.96 -6.37
N LYS A 56 -0.66 2.33 -6.01
CA LYS A 56 -0.99 2.57 -4.62
C LYS A 56 -0.68 1.23 -3.98
N LEU A 57 0.56 1.07 -3.51
CA LEU A 57 0.93 -0.08 -2.74
C LEU A 57 -0.10 -0.06 -1.61
N PRO A 58 -0.81 -1.18 -1.40
CA PRO A 58 -1.74 -1.26 -0.29
C PRO A 58 -0.98 -0.76 0.94
N THR A 59 -1.59 0.16 1.67
CA THR A 59 -1.02 0.61 2.94
C THR A 59 -0.71 -0.62 3.78
N LEU A 60 0.31 -0.53 4.65
CA LEU A 60 0.68 -1.64 5.52
C LEU A 60 -0.54 -2.20 6.27
N GLU A 61 -1.48 -1.32 6.63
CA GLU A 61 -2.76 -1.68 7.25
C GLU A 61 -3.68 -2.49 6.32
N GLU A 62 -3.80 -2.13 5.04
CA GLU A 62 -4.56 -2.89 4.04
C GLU A 62 -3.96 -4.29 3.81
N PHE A 63 -2.63 -4.38 3.74
CA PHE A 63 -1.95 -5.69 3.59
C PHE A 63 -2.15 -6.58 4.82
N LEU A 64 -2.10 -6.00 6.02
CA LEU A 64 -2.32 -6.72 7.28
C LEU A 64 -3.81 -7.08 7.51
N ALA A 65 -4.73 -6.36 6.85
CA ALA A 65 -6.16 -6.66 6.88
C ALA A 65 -6.52 -7.88 6.01
N GLU A 66 -5.69 -8.23 5.03
CA GLU A 66 -5.95 -9.40 4.18
C GLU A 66 -5.86 -10.72 4.97
N PRO A 67 -6.73 -11.70 4.67
CA PRO A 67 -6.57 -13.05 5.19
C PRO A 67 -5.25 -13.66 4.67
N ASP A 68 -4.61 -14.49 5.50
CA ASP A 68 -3.41 -15.25 5.13
C ASP A 68 -2.19 -14.43 4.70
N TRP A 69 -2.08 -13.15 5.05
CA TRP A 69 -0.88 -12.33 4.79
C TRP A 69 0.38 -12.97 5.40
N GLU A 70 0.24 -13.75 6.47
CA GLU A 70 1.34 -14.50 7.11
C GLU A 70 2.04 -15.50 6.18
N THR A 71 1.37 -15.94 5.10
CA THR A 71 1.94 -16.83 4.07
C THR A 71 2.74 -16.04 3.03
N ARG A 72 2.40 -14.75 2.85
CA ARG A 72 3.01 -13.82 1.90
C ARG A 72 4.15 -13.01 2.53
N ARG A 73 4.98 -13.66 3.37
CA ARG A 73 6.09 -12.99 4.08
C ARG A 73 7.09 -12.32 3.15
N ARG A 74 7.30 -12.89 1.96
CA ARG A 74 8.20 -12.35 0.95
C ARG A 74 7.70 -11.02 0.40
N GLU A 75 6.42 -10.96 0.04
CA GLU A 75 5.77 -9.73 -0.44
C GLU A 75 5.74 -8.66 0.65
N MET A 76 5.49 -9.03 1.91
CA MET A 76 5.58 -8.12 3.04
C MET A 76 7.00 -7.54 3.18
N THR A 77 8.03 -8.38 3.12
CA THR A 77 9.42 -7.92 3.24
C THR A 77 9.79 -6.98 2.09
N GLU A 78 9.36 -7.30 0.86
CA GLU A 78 9.54 -6.43 -0.30
C GLU A 78 8.80 -5.09 -0.15
N LEU A 79 7.59 -5.10 0.40
CA LEU A 79 6.79 -3.90 0.67
C LEU A 79 7.48 -3.02 1.72
N LEU A 80 7.93 -3.60 2.83
CA LEU A 80 8.66 -2.88 3.89
C LEU A 80 9.98 -2.28 3.37
N LEU A 81 10.73 -3.03 2.55
CA LEU A 81 11.96 -2.55 1.93
C LEU A 81 11.69 -1.39 0.95
N ARG A 82 10.58 -1.47 0.20
CA ARG A 82 10.20 -0.46 -0.79
C ARG A 82 9.62 0.81 -0.17
N MET A 83 8.98 0.71 1.01
CA MET A 83 8.52 1.87 1.77
C MET A 83 9.68 2.62 2.46
N GLY A 84 10.76 1.93 2.82
CA GLY A 84 11.97 2.51 3.42
C GLY A 84 11.79 2.94 4.88
N THR A 85 10.75 3.73 5.18
CA THR A 85 10.32 4.08 6.53
C THR A 85 8.91 3.56 6.73
N TRP A 86 8.72 2.67 7.71
CA TRP A 86 7.42 2.09 8.04
C TRP A 86 7.18 2.19 9.54
N ASP A 87 5.91 2.29 9.91
CA ASP A 87 5.50 2.43 11.30
C ASP A 87 5.34 1.03 11.94
N PRO A 88 5.96 0.77 13.12
CA PRO A 88 5.87 -0.52 13.77
C PRO A 88 4.58 -0.74 14.58
N ALA A 89 3.76 0.30 14.82
CA ALA A 89 2.53 0.21 15.62
C ALA A 89 1.54 -0.88 15.15
N PRO A 90 1.27 -1.09 13.83
CA PRO A 90 0.34 -2.15 13.43
C PRO A 90 0.83 -3.55 13.79
N PHE A 91 2.15 -3.80 13.78
CA PHE A 91 2.71 -5.07 14.23
C PHE A 91 2.68 -5.20 15.76
N VAL A 92 2.93 -4.10 16.48
CA VAL A 92 2.81 -4.04 17.95
C VAL A 92 1.37 -4.35 18.38
N ASP A 93 0.38 -3.82 17.68
CA ASP A 93 -1.04 -4.07 17.97
C ASP A 93 -1.42 -5.56 17.84
N ILE A 94 -0.85 -6.25 16.84
CA ILE A 94 -1.00 -7.71 16.68
C ILE A 94 -0.40 -8.45 17.90
N LEU A 95 0.78 -8.05 18.38
CA LEU A 95 1.39 -8.64 19.57
C LEU A 95 0.59 -8.35 20.86
N GLN A 96 0.03 -7.14 20.98
CA GLN A 96 -0.84 -6.77 22.10
C GLN A 96 -2.14 -7.58 22.09
N ARG A 97 -2.73 -7.82 20.92
CA ARG A 97 -3.91 -8.69 20.79
C ARG A 97 -3.60 -10.14 21.18
N ALA A 98 -2.39 -10.62 20.87
CA ALA A 98 -1.95 -11.97 21.25
C ALA A 98 -1.67 -12.14 22.75
N THR A 99 -1.21 -11.09 23.44
CA THR A 99 -0.95 -11.12 24.89
C THR A 99 -2.22 -10.98 25.74
N LYS A 100 -3.36 -10.58 25.15
CA LYS A 100 -4.64 -10.44 25.85
C LYS A 100 -5.15 -11.78 26.43
N ALA A 101 -5.60 -11.71 27.68
CA ALA A 101 -5.96 -12.86 28.48
C ALA A 101 -7.14 -13.67 27.90
N LYS A 102 -7.14 -14.99 28.13
CA LYS A 102 -8.12 -15.96 27.59
C LYS A 102 -9.58 -15.66 27.92
N TRP A 103 -9.85 -14.88 28.96
CA TRP A 103 -11.20 -14.50 29.39
C TRP A 103 -11.78 -13.33 28.59
N GLN A 104 -11.00 -12.69 27.70
CA GLN A 104 -11.49 -11.67 26.77
C GLN A 104 -11.96 -12.31 25.46
N PHE A 105 -13.04 -13.08 25.53
CA PHE A 105 -13.61 -13.79 24.38
C PHE A 105 -14.25 -12.88 23.32
N TRP A 106 -14.42 -11.60 23.62
CA TRP A 106 -14.91 -10.56 22.70
C TRP A 106 -13.83 -10.02 21.77
N VAL A 107 -12.55 -10.30 22.05
CA VAL A 107 -11.43 -9.81 21.24
C VAL A 107 -11.01 -10.92 20.30
N THR A 108 -11.13 -10.67 19.00
CA THR A 108 -10.61 -11.57 17.96
C THR A 108 -9.12 -11.77 18.19
N ARG A 109 -8.75 -12.99 18.57
CA ARG A 109 -7.34 -13.36 18.75
C ARG A 109 -6.72 -13.59 17.38
N ASP A 110 -5.58 -12.94 17.16
CA ASP A 110 -4.79 -13.19 15.95
C ASP A 110 -4.22 -14.61 15.96
N SER A 111 -4.07 -15.20 14.76
CA SER A 111 -3.53 -16.54 14.59
C SER A 111 -2.08 -16.59 15.09
N PRO A 112 -1.61 -17.72 15.67
CA PRO A 112 -0.22 -17.85 16.10
C PRO A 112 0.76 -17.61 14.94
N ALA A 113 0.37 -17.95 13.71
CA ALA A 113 1.15 -17.68 12.49
C ALA A 113 1.35 -16.18 12.24
N ARG A 114 0.32 -15.35 12.45
CA ARG A 114 0.42 -13.88 12.35
C ARG A 114 1.34 -13.28 13.41
N VAL A 115 1.27 -13.81 14.64
CA VAL A 115 2.14 -13.36 15.74
C VAL A 115 3.61 -13.68 15.45
N VAL A 116 3.89 -14.89 14.94
CA VAL A 116 5.24 -15.28 14.51
C VAL A 116 5.75 -14.37 13.39
N ALA A 117 4.93 -14.12 12.37
CA ALA A 117 5.31 -13.25 11.26
C ALA A 117 5.57 -11.80 11.71
N ALA A 118 4.76 -11.27 12.63
CA ALA A 118 4.98 -9.95 13.21
C ALA A 118 6.29 -9.87 14.03
N LEU A 119 6.60 -10.88 14.84
CA LEU A 119 7.86 -10.95 15.59
C LEU A 119 9.08 -11.01 14.67
N GLU A 120 9.00 -11.74 13.55
CA GLU A 120 10.08 -11.83 12.56
C GLU A 120 10.36 -10.48 11.87
N VAL A 121 9.32 -9.72 11.55
CA VAL A 121 9.47 -8.37 10.96
C VAL A 121 10.09 -7.41 11.97
N LEU A 122 9.62 -7.47 13.21
CA LEU A 122 10.07 -6.57 14.27
C LEU A 122 11.52 -6.84 14.74
N GLN A 123 12.14 -7.99 14.38
CA GLN A 123 13.58 -8.21 14.60
C GLN A 123 14.46 -7.17 13.91
N GLY A 124 13.97 -6.60 12.80
CA GLY A 124 14.66 -5.54 12.05
C GLY A 124 14.68 -4.19 12.79
N GLN A 125 13.66 -3.91 13.61
CA GLN A 125 13.50 -2.67 14.37
C GLN A 125 12.94 -2.95 15.76
N PRO A 126 13.77 -3.47 16.70
CA PRO A 126 13.31 -3.74 18.04
C PRO A 126 13.04 -2.43 18.79
N THR A 127 11.82 -2.27 19.28
CA THR A 127 11.43 -1.18 20.19
C THR A 127 11.27 -1.71 21.62
N THR A 128 11.40 -0.84 22.62
CA THR A 128 11.24 -1.23 24.03
C THR A 128 9.91 -1.93 24.31
N GLU A 129 8.83 -1.48 23.67
CA GLU A 129 7.51 -2.10 23.79
C GLU A 129 7.46 -3.50 23.20
N THR A 130 8.09 -3.74 22.04
CA THR A 130 8.16 -5.09 21.44
C THR A 130 8.94 -6.07 22.28
N ILE A 131 9.96 -5.62 23.03
CA ILE A 131 10.73 -6.47 23.94
C ILE A 131 9.86 -6.93 25.12
N VAL A 132 9.10 -6.00 25.73
CA VAL A 132 8.18 -6.32 26.83
C VAL A 132 7.07 -7.25 26.36
N LEU A 133 6.52 -7.03 25.16
CA LEU A 133 5.50 -7.90 24.58
C LEU A 133 6.05 -9.27 24.20
N ALA A 134 7.27 -9.34 23.66
CA ALA A 134 7.92 -10.61 23.35
C ALA A 134 8.22 -11.42 24.63
N ASP A 135 8.63 -10.77 25.72
CA ASP A 135 8.79 -11.40 27.03
C ASP A 135 7.46 -12.00 27.52
N ALA A 136 6.35 -11.25 27.43
CA ALA A 136 5.02 -11.76 27.75
C ALA A 136 4.59 -12.94 26.86
N LEU A 137 5.01 -12.95 25.58
CA LEU A 137 4.72 -14.03 24.63
C LEU A 137 5.54 -15.31 24.87
N THR A 138 6.62 -15.28 25.66
CA THR A 138 7.33 -16.50 26.08
C THR A 138 6.47 -17.43 26.94
N SER A 139 5.44 -16.88 27.60
CA SER A 139 4.48 -17.64 28.40
C SER A 139 3.23 -18.03 27.60
N HIS A 140 3.22 -17.83 26.28
CA HIS A 140 2.07 -18.15 25.43
C HIS A 140 1.84 -19.67 25.33
N ALA A 141 0.61 -20.10 25.03
CA ALA A 141 0.26 -21.54 25.00
C ALA A 141 0.76 -22.29 23.75
N ASP A 142 1.33 -21.57 22.78
CA ASP A 142 1.75 -22.11 21.49
C ASP A 142 3.29 -22.17 21.43
N GLU A 143 3.86 -23.36 21.19
CA GLU A 143 5.31 -23.57 21.16
C GLU A 143 6.00 -22.79 20.03
N GLY A 144 5.31 -22.54 18.91
CA GLY A 144 5.85 -21.78 17.79
C GLY A 144 6.06 -20.31 18.16
N VAL A 145 5.05 -19.70 18.79
CA VAL A 145 5.14 -18.33 19.31
C VAL A 145 6.21 -18.20 20.39
N GLN A 146 6.31 -19.16 21.32
CA GLN A 146 7.32 -19.16 22.37
C GLN A 146 8.74 -19.19 21.81
N LYS A 147 9.04 -20.11 20.89
CA LYS A 147 10.37 -20.25 20.27
C LYS A 147 10.77 -18.99 19.52
N THR A 148 9.84 -18.41 18.76
CA THR A 148 10.11 -17.17 18.00
C THR A 148 10.30 -15.97 18.94
N ALA A 149 9.50 -15.84 19.99
CA ALA A 149 9.67 -14.80 21.00
C ALA A 149 11.03 -14.91 21.72
N GLN A 150 11.44 -16.13 22.07
CA GLN A 150 12.74 -16.36 22.70
C GLN A 150 13.90 -16.09 21.73
N SER A 151 13.78 -16.46 20.46
CA SER A 151 14.75 -16.12 19.41
C SER A 151 14.86 -14.61 19.19
N PHE A 152 13.75 -13.87 19.28
CA PHE A 152 13.75 -12.41 19.19
C PHE A 152 14.50 -11.79 20.38
N LEU A 153 14.21 -12.22 21.60
CA LEU A 153 14.90 -11.73 22.81
C LEU A 153 16.41 -12.04 22.79
N ASP A 154 16.81 -13.21 22.30
CA ASP A 154 18.23 -13.56 22.11
C ASP A 154 18.90 -12.66 21.06
N SER A 155 18.22 -12.41 19.94
CA SER A 155 18.71 -11.55 18.87
C SER A 155 18.88 -10.09 19.32
N VAL A 156 18.00 -9.61 20.19
CA VAL A 156 18.08 -8.27 20.79
C VAL A 156 19.21 -8.19 21.82
N LYS A 157 19.45 -9.23 22.61
CA LYS A 157 20.56 -9.28 23.58
C LYS A 157 21.94 -9.36 22.94
N LYS A 158 22.01 -9.86 21.70
CA LYS A 158 23.27 -10.08 20.97
C LYS A 158 23.73 -8.87 20.15
N LYS A 159 22.84 -7.88 19.93
CA LYS A 159 23.15 -6.58 19.34
C LYS A 159 23.58 -5.59 20.41
#